data_AF-A0A1B6JZK5-F1
#
_entry.id   AF-A0A1B6JZK5-F1
#
_cell.length_a   1.000
_cell.length_b   1.000
_cell.length_c   1.000
_cell.angle_alpha   90.00
_cell.angle_beta   90.00
_cell.angle_gamma   90.00
#
_symmetry.space_group_name_H-M   'P 1'
#
loop_
_entity.id
_entity.type
_entity.pdbx_description
1 polymer ?
#
loop_
_entity_poly.entity_id
_entity_poly.type
_entity_poly.pdbx_seq_one_letter_code
_entity_poly.pdbx_strand_id
1 'polypeptide(L)'
;MANMLLSPNLRFSFPLTLLVVSAVVCRDFMRMAVDYEKLDNDIVGFIQNPTNSGWEDNLLDMSFYVRSLQNMVRELDGSLTLGTFKEAERIFLRGKPKFIDKVVEDEKFIMDLKITDEQLERLYYMQKFAGIEWEDFIHIVKHKKQMANLLL
;
A
#
# COMPACT_ATOMS: atom_id res chain seq x y z
N MET A 1 -11.80 12.93 -68.78
CA MET A 1 -11.34 11.65 -68.20
C MET A 1 -10.07 11.92 -67.41
N ALA A 2 -10.18 12.01 -66.09
CA ALA A 2 -9.10 11.89 -65.13
C ALA A 2 -9.75 11.64 -63.76
N ASN A 3 -9.70 10.38 -63.31
CA ASN A 3 -10.00 10.02 -61.93
C ASN A 3 -8.82 10.43 -61.07
N MET A 4 -9.08 11.19 -60.00
CA MET A 4 -8.47 11.05 -58.68
C MET A 4 -8.89 12.27 -57.86
N LEU A 5 -9.44 12.03 -56.67
CA LEU A 5 -8.89 12.53 -55.40
C LEU A 5 -9.83 12.12 -54.24
N LEU A 6 -9.44 11.01 -53.61
CA LEU A 6 -9.38 10.81 -52.15
C LEU A 6 -10.60 11.21 -51.31
N SER A 7 -11.40 10.21 -50.93
CA SER A 7 -12.06 10.19 -49.62
C SER A 7 -11.24 9.34 -48.65
N PRO A 8 -10.55 9.91 -47.64
CA PRO A 8 -10.11 9.13 -46.50
C PRO A 8 -11.27 9.12 -45.50
N ASN A 9 -12.09 8.07 -45.53
CA ASN A 9 -12.89 7.75 -44.36
C ASN A 9 -11.91 7.47 -43.22
N LEU A 10 -11.75 8.48 -42.37
CA LEU A 10 -10.96 8.50 -41.15
C LEU A 10 -11.48 7.39 -40.23
N ARG A 11 -10.96 6.17 -40.38
CA ARG A 11 -11.19 5.10 -39.42
C ARG A 11 -10.43 5.48 -38.17
N PHE A 12 -11.13 6.12 -37.24
CA PHE A 12 -10.72 6.28 -35.84
C PHE A 12 -10.33 4.91 -35.30
N SER A 13 -9.03 4.66 -35.26
CA SER A 13 -8.43 3.52 -34.58
C SER A 13 -7.36 4.09 -33.67
N PHE A 14 -7.37 3.60 -32.42
CA PHE A 14 -6.57 4.02 -31.27
C PHE A 14 -7.08 5.26 -30.55
N PRO A 15 -7.69 5.05 -29.36
CA PRO A 15 -6.85 4.78 -28.20
C PRO A 15 -7.46 3.74 -27.25
N LEU A 16 -7.09 2.47 -27.40
CA LEU A 16 -7.38 1.46 -26.35
C LEU A 16 -6.14 1.03 -25.57
N THR A 17 -4.95 1.50 -25.96
CA THR A 17 -3.68 1.12 -25.32
C THR A 17 -3.20 2.10 -24.25
N LEU A 18 -3.83 3.28 -24.11
CA LEU A 18 -3.45 4.27 -23.10
C LEU A 18 -4.27 4.18 -21.79
N LEU A 19 -5.25 3.27 -21.70
CA LEU A 19 -6.17 3.17 -20.56
C LEU A 19 -5.77 2.09 -19.53
N VAL A 20 -4.78 1.26 -19.83
CA VAL A 20 -4.32 0.19 -18.91
C VAL A 20 -3.15 0.66 -18.02
N VAL A 21 -2.42 1.71 -18.41
CA VAL A 21 -1.27 2.21 -17.61
C VAL A 21 -1.72 3.19 -16.51
N SER A 22 -2.94 3.73 -16.57
CA SER A 22 -3.50 4.65 -15.55
C SER A 22 -4.22 3.95 -14.40
N ALA A 23 -4.42 2.63 -14.45
CA ALA A 23 -5.16 1.91 -13.40
C ALA A 23 -4.38 1.75 -12.08
N VAL A 24 -3.07 2.02 -12.07
CA VAL A 24 -2.20 1.82 -10.89
C VAL A 24 -2.08 3.09 -10.02
N VAL A 25 -2.58 4.26 -10.45
CA VAL A 25 -2.26 5.56 -9.79
C VAL A 25 -3.45 6.26 -9.10
N CYS A 26 -4.61 5.61 -8.93
CA CYS A 26 -5.72 6.19 -8.16
C CYS A 26 -6.35 5.19 -7.17
N ARG A 27 -5.54 4.57 -6.29
CA ARG A 27 -6.12 3.94 -5.09
C ARG A 27 -6.34 5.04 -4.04
N ASP A 28 -7.57 5.22 -3.60
CA ASP A 28 -7.88 6.02 -2.43
C ASP A 28 -7.20 5.43 -1.19
N PHE A 29 -6.68 6.27 -0.30
CA PHE A 29 -6.03 5.80 0.93
C PHE A 29 -6.98 4.99 1.80
N MET A 30 -6.44 3.96 2.46
CA MET A 30 -7.23 3.14 3.39
C MET A 30 -7.66 3.95 4.61
N ARG A 31 -8.96 3.88 4.92
CA ARG A 31 -9.56 4.58 6.06
C ARG A 31 -10.12 3.66 7.12
N MET A 32 -10.44 2.41 6.77
CA MET A 32 -11.07 1.47 7.68
C MET A 32 -10.06 0.46 8.21
N ALA A 33 -10.16 0.10 9.49
CA ALA A 33 -9.25 -0.87 10.10
C ALA A 33 -9.22 -2.24 9.41
N VAL A 34 -10.34 -2.63 8.78
CA VAL A 34 -10.49 -3.90 8.04
C VAL A 34 -9.63 -3.93 6.78
N ASP A 35 -9.47 -2.79 6.10
CA ASP A 35 -8.67 -2.72 4.87
C ASP A 35 -7.18 -2.94 5.18
N TYR A 36 -6.69 -2.32 6.28
CA TYR A 36 -5.33 -2.54 6.77
C TYR A 36 -5.10 -4.01 7.13
N GLU A 37 -6.02 -4.63 7.88
CA GLU A 37 -5.89 -6.05 8.26
C GLU A 37 -5.87 -6.96 7.02
N LYS A 38 -6.73 -6.69 6.04
CA LYS A 38 -6.76 -7.47 4.80
C LYS A 38 -5.43 -7.37 4.07
N LEU A 39 -4.93 -6.15 3.86
CA LEU A 39 -3.67 -5.93 3.15
C LEU A 39 -2.46 -6.52 3.89
N ASP A 40 -2.42 -6.41 5.22
CA ASP A 40 -1.38 -7.06 6.05
C ASP A 40 -1.38 -8.58 5.85
N ASN A 41 -2.56 -9.22 5.87
CA ASN A 41 -2.66 -10.66 5.63
C ASN A 41 -2.24 -11.05 4.20
N ASP A 42 -2.59 -10.25 3.19
CA ASP A 42 -2.20 -10.50 1.81
C ASP A 42 -0.67 -10.42 1.64
N ILE A 43 -0.02 -9.41 2.24
CA ILE A 43 1.44 -9.24 2.24
C ILE A 43 2.12 -10.41 2.98
N VAL A 44 1.61 -10.79 4.16
CA VAL A 44 2.15 -11.94 4.90
C VAL A 44 2.02 -13.23 4.10
N GLY A 45 0.88 -13.42 3.42
CA GLY A 45 0.66 -14.58 2.55
C GLY A 45 1.70 -14.67 1.45
N PHE A 46 2.03 -13.53 0.81
CA PHE A 46 3.11 -13.45 -0.17
C PHE A 46 4.48 -13.78 0.45
N ILE A 47 4.83 -13.19 1.60
CA ILE A 47 6.14 -13.45 2.23
C ILE A 47 6.32 -14.95 2.54
N GLN A 48 5.25 -15.65 2.93
CA GLN A 48 5.31 -17.09 3.22
C GLN A 48 5.44 -17.96 1.98
N ASN A 49 4.76 -17.56 0.89
CA ASN A 49 4.66 -18.31 -0.35
C ASN A 49 4.87 -17.37 -1.55
N PRO A 50 6.11 -16.92 -1.78
CA PRO A 50 6.37 -15.90 -2.77
C PRO A 50 6.18 -16.45 -4.18
N THR A 51 5.76 -15.58 -5.10
CA THR A 51 5.65 -15.89 -6.53
C THR A 51 6.31 -14.80 -7.37
N ASN A 52 6.90 -15.16 -8.51
CA ASN A 52 7.65 -14.21 -9.33
C ASN A 52 6.80 -13.04 -9.83
N SER A 53 5.53 -13.29 -10.19
CA SER A 53 4.60 -12.23 -10.60
C SER A 53 4.15 -11.34 -9.45
N GLY A 54 4.17 -11.82 -8.21
CA GLY A 54 3.69 -11.09 -7.05
C GLY A 54 4.73 -10.17 -6.40
N TRP A 55 5.98 -10.21 -6.84
CA TRP A 55 7.09 -9.51 -6.18
C TRP A 55 6.91 -7.99 -6.15
N GLU A 56 6.81 -7.35 -7.32
CA GLU A 56 6.67 -5.88 -7.38
C GLU A 56 5.31 -5.43 -6.84
N ASP A 57 4.25 -6.20 -7.07
CA ASP A 57 2.91 -5.91 -6.52
C ASP A 57 2.93 -5.92 -5.00
N ASN A 58 3.60 -6.88 -4.37
CA ASN A 58 3.74 -6.94 -2.92
C ASN A 58 4.53 -5.75 -2.36
N LEU A 59 5.61 -5.32 -3.03
CA LEU A 59 6.35 -4.12 -2.63
C LEU A 59 5.49 -2.86 -2.77
N LEU A 60 4.66 -2.77 -3.80
CA LEU A 60 3.69 -1.68 -3.98
C LEU A 60 2.62 -1.70 -2.89
N ASP A 61 2.12 -2.87 -2.51
CA ASP A 61 1.14 -3.01 -1.44
C ASP A 61 1.73 -2.63 -0.06
N MET A 62 2.97 -3.01 0.25
CA MET A 62 3.68 -2.52 1.44
C MET A 62 3.82 -0.99 1.43
N SER A 63 4.18 -0.41 0.28
CA SER A 63 4.29 1.05 0.13
C SER A 63 2.95 1.75 0.29
N PHE A 64 1.88 1.18 -0.26
CA PHE A 64 0.53 1.69 -0.15
C PHE A 64 0.01 1.61 1.30
N TYR A 65 0.32 0.53 2.02
CA TYR A 65 0.03 0.38 3.44
C TYR A 65 0.63 1.54 4.24
N VAL A 66 1.93 1.77 4.06
CA VAL A 66 2.66 2.83 4.77
C VAL A 66 2.14 4.22 4.43
N ARG A 67 1.91 4.52 3.15
CA ARG A 67 1.35 5.82 2.75
C ARG A 67 -0.06 6.05 3.30
N SER A 68 -0.86 5.00 3.42
CA SER A 68 -2.19 5.09 4.04
C SER A 68 -2.09 5.42 5.53
N LEU A 69 -1.16 4.78 6.27
CA LEU A 69 -0.88 5.12 7.67
C LEU A 69 -0.44 6.58 7.82
N GLN A 70 0.51 7.03 6.99
CA GLN A 70 0.97 8.43 6.99
C GLN A 70 -0.17 9.41 6.71
N ASN A 71 -1.07 9.08 5.78
CA ASN A 71 -2.25 9.90 5.53
C ASN A 71 -3.16 9.96 6.74
N MET A 72 -3.38 8.82 7.43
CA MET A 72 -4.19 8.78 8.64
C MET A 72 -3.58 9.62 9.76
N VAL A 73 -2.25 9.57 9.95
CA VAL A 73 -1.54 10.44 10.90
C VAL A 73 -1.79 11.91 10.58
N ARG A 74 -1.64 12.32 9.31
CA ARG A 74 -1.90 13.70 8.88
C ARG A 74 -3.35 14.12 9.13
N GLU A 75 -4.32 13.24 8.88
CA GLU A 75 -5.73 13.52 9.16
C GLU A 75 -5.97 13.71 10.67
N LEU A 76 -5.39 12.84 11.52
CA LEU A 76 -5.49 12.96 12.97
C LEU A 76 -4.86 14.26 13.52
N ASP A 77 -3.77 14.72 12.90
CA ASP A 77 -3.11 15.96 13.27
C ASP A 77 -3.85 17.21 12.79
N GLY A 78 -4.36 17.21 11.57
CA GLY A 78 -5.01 18.38 10.96
C GLY A 78 -6.48 18.57 11.33
N SER A 79 -7.26 17.49 11.46
CA SER A 79 -8.67 17.56 11.80
C SER A 79 -9.10 16.32 12.60
N LEU A 80 -9.29 16.47 13.91
CA LEU A 80 -9.76 15.38 14.76
C LEU A 80 -11.25 15.11 14.50
N THR A 81 -11.57 14.42 13.40
CA THR A 81 -12.90 13.85 13.26
C THR A 81 -13.01 12.63 14.17
N LEU A 82 -14.10 12.55 14.94
CA LEU A 82 -14.35 11.41 15.83
C LEU A 82 -14.37 10.07 15.07
N GLY A 83 -14.76 10.09 13.78
CA GLY A 83 -14.73 8.93 12.89
C GLY A 83 -13.31 8.45 12.60
N THR A 84 -12.43 9.35 12.12
CA THR A 84 -11.03 9.01 11.83
C THR A 84 -10.31 8.52 13.08
N PHE A 85 -10.53 9.16 14.24
CA PHE A 85 -9.92 8.71 15.49
C PHE A 85 -10.39 7.31 15.91
N LYS A 86 -11.67 6.98 15.77
CA LYS A 86 -12.19 5.64 16.09
C LYS A 86 -11.59 4.55 15.20
N GLU A 87 -11.42 4.80 13.91
CA GLU A 87 -10.78 3.83 13.02
C GLU A 87 -9.29 3.68 13.32
N ALA A 88 -8.59 4.79 13.60
CA ALA A 88 -7.19 4.75 14.02
C ALA A 88 -7.00 3.98 15.35
N GLU A 89 -7.90 4.16 16.32
CA GLU A 89 -7.89 3.39 17.56
C GLU A 89 -8.11 1.89 17.29
N ARG A 90 -9.03 1.54 16.38
CA ARG A 90 -9.24 0.13 15.99
C ARG A 90 -8.01 -0.49 15.34
N ILE A 91 -7.33 0.26 14.48
CA ILE A 91 -6.05 -0.17 13.87
C ILE A 91 -5.02 -0.40 14.98
N PHE A 92 -4.85 0.55 15.89
CA PHE A 92 -3.95 0.43 17.03
C PHE A 92 -4.24 -0.81 17.90
N LEU A 93 -5.52 -1.04 18.23
CA LEU A 93 -5.95 -2.17 19.07
C LEU A 93 -5.76 -3.54 18.40
N ARG A 94 -5.70 -3.59 17.06
CA ARG A 94 -5.37 -4.81 16.31
C ARG A 94 -3.88 -5.17 16.39
N GLY A 95 -3.06 -4.25 16.89
CA GLY A 95 -1.64 -4.47 17.10
C GLY A 95 -0.79 -4.15 15.88
N LYS A 96 0.52 -4.39 16.04
CA LYS A 96 1.52 -4.14 15.01
C LYS A 96 1.24 -4.97 13.76
N PRO A 97 1.34 -4.41 12.54
CA PRO A 97 1.19 -5.15 11.29
C PRO A 97 2.15 -6.34 11.26
N LYS A 98 1.61 -7.53 10.95
CA LYS A 98 2.33 -8.79 11.03
C LYS A 98 3.47 -8.86 10.03
N PHE A 99 3.32 -8.24 8.85
CA PHE A 99 4.34 -8.27 7.82
C PHE A 99 5.66 -7.60 8.25
N ILE A 100 5.63 -6.67 9.21
CA ILE A 100 6.82 -5.94 9.66
C ILE A 100 7.85 -6.87 10.30
N ASP A 101 7.40 -7.80 11.13
CA ASP A 101 8.27 -8.74 11.85
C ASP A 101 8.26 -10.14 11.22
N LYS A 102 7.68 -10.26 10.01
CA LYS A 102 7.57 -11.55 9.34
C LYS A 102 8.95 -12.00 8.87
N VAL A 103 9.40 -13.13 9.39
CA VAL A 103 10.65 -13.77 8.94
C VAL A 103 10.53 -14.12 7.45
N VAL A 104 11.55 -13.72 6.70
CA VAL A 104 11.72 -13.98 5.27
C VAL A 104 12.66 -15.16 5.13
N GLU A 105 12.25 -16.17 4.37
CA GLU A 105 13.08 -17.34 4.09
C GLU A 105 13.86 -17.09 2.80
N ASP A 106 15.04 -16.48 2.91
CA ASP A 106 15.86 -16.00 1.78
C ASP A 106 16.03 -17.02 0.66
N GLU A 107 16.22 -18.31 1.02
CA GLU A 107 16.38 -19.41 0.06
C GLU A 107 15.20 -19.49 -0.92
N LYS A 108 13.95 -19.31 -0.46
CA LYS A 108 12.77 -19.33 -1.34
C LYS A 108 12.82 -18.19 -2.36
N PHE A 109 13.27 -17.00 -1.95
CA PHE A 109 13.33 -15.84 -2.83
C PHE A 109 14.49 -15.93 -3.81
N ILE A 110 15.67 -16.32 -3.33
CA ILE A 110 16.89 -16.36 -4.14
C ILE A 110 16.90 -17.57 -5.06
N MET A 111 16.54 -18.76 -4.56
CA MET A 111 16.63 -19.99 -5.34
C MET A 111 15.39 -20.24 -6.19
N ASP A 112 14.19 -20.13 -5.60
CA ASP A 112 12.96 -20.52 -6.31
C ASP A 112 12.47 -19.41 -7.25
N LEU A 113 12.59 -18.15 -6.82
CA LEU A 113 12.16 -17.00 -7.61
C LEU A 113 13.29 -16.36 -8.42
N LYS A 114 14.56 -16.61 -8.09
CA LYS A 114 15.73 -15.95 -8.71
C LYS A 114 15.77 -14.44 -8.45
N ILE A 115 15.29 -14.01 -7.29
CA ILE A 115 15.40 -12.63 -6.81
C ILE A 115 16.86 -12.37 -6.40
N THR A 116 17.40 -11.21 -6.76
CA THR A 116 18.76 -10.82 -6.36
C THR A 116 18.81 -10.40 -4.89
N ASP A 117 20.00 -10.45 -4.28
CA ASP A 117 20.20 -9.94 -2.92
C ASP A 117 19.76 -8.48 -2.78
N GLU A 118 20.08 -7.63 -3.77
CA GLU A 118 19.67 -6.22 -3.80
C GLU A 118 18.13 -6.06 -3.83
N GLN A 119 17.44 -6.92 -4.58
CA GLN A 119 15.98 -6.91 -4.56
C GLN A 119 15.46 -7.37 -3.20
N LEU A 120 16.03 -8.40 -2.60
CA LEU A 120 15.65 -8.87 -1.28
C LEU A 120 15.87 -7.81 -0.20
N GLU A 121 16.96 -7.03 -0.29
CA GLU A 121 17.23 -5.87 0.56
C GLU A 121 16.11 -4.81 0.46
N ARG A 122 15.47 -4.62 -0.70
CA ARG A 122 14.30 -3.72 -0.82
C ARG A 122 13.14 -4.18 0.06
N LEU A 123 12.89 -5.48 0.15
CA LEU A 123 11.82 -6.01 1.01
C LEU A 123 12.15 -5.77 2.48
N TYR A 124 13.38 -6.05 2.91
CA TYR A 124 13.83 -5.78 4.28
C TYR A 124 13.76 -4.29 4.63
N TYR A 125 14.16 -3.44 3.69
CA TYR A 125 14.01 -1.99 3.83
C TYR A 125 12.54 -1.60 4.04
N MET A 126 11.62 -2.17 3.26
CA MET A 126 10.19 -1.90 3.38
C MET A 126 9.62 -2.37 4.73
N GLN A 127 10.03 -3.53 5.24
CA GLN A 127 9.64 -3.99 6.59
C GLN A 127 10.11 -3.01 7.67
N LYS A 128 11.39 -2.62 7.62
CA LYS A 128 11.98 -1.67 8.57
C LYS A 128 11.30 -0.30 8.50
N PHE A 129 11.08 0.22 7.30
CA PHE A 129 10.44 1.51 7.09
C PHE A 129 9.00 1.51 7.62
N ALA A 130 8.23 0.47 7.33
CA ALA A 130 6.89 0.30 7.90
C ALA A 130 6.90 0.22 9.43
N GLY A 131 7.93 -0.38 10.03
CA GLY A 131 8.13 -0.39 11.48
C GLY A 131 8.28 1.00 12.09
N ILE A 132 9.05 1.89 11.44
CA ILE A 132 9.24 3.28 11.90
C ILE A 132 7.91 4.04 11.84
N GLU A 133 7.23 3.96 10.71
CA GLU A 133 5.97 4.69 10.48
C GLU A 133 4.83 4.17 11.38
N TRP A 134 4.87 2.90 11.75
CA TRP A 134 3.96 2.33 12.74
C TRP A 134 4.16 2.92 14.15
N GLU A 135 5.39 3.12 14.59
CA GLU A 135 5.67 3.73 15.90
C GLU A 135 5.19 5.19 15.95
N ASP A 136 5.40 5.94 14.86
CA ASP A 136 4.88 7.31 14.73
C ASP A 136 3.35 7.33 14.79
N PHE A 137 2.69 6.40 14.09
CA PHE A 137 1.24 6.23 14.17
C PHE A 137 0.77 5.94 15.60
N ILE A 138 1.42 5.02 16.33
CA ILE A 138 1.09 4.72 17.72
C ILE A 138 1.20 5.96 18.59
N HIS A 139 2.29 6.72 18.43
CA HIS A 139 2.54 7.92 19.22
C HIS A 139 1.38 8.92 19.08
N ILE A 140 0.96 9.18 17.84
CA ILE A 140 -0.12 10.11 17.54
C ILE A 140 -1.46 9.60 18.08
N VAL A 141 -1.82 8.33 17.87
CA VAL A 141 -3.09 7.78 18.38
C VAL A 141 -3.16 7.87 19.91
N LYS A 142 -2.08 7.51 20.62
CA LYS A 142 -2.01 7.62 22.08
C LYS A 142 -2.15 9.06 22.56
N HIS A 143 -1.46 10.00 21.91
CA HIS A 143 -1.55 11.42 22.23
C HIS A 143 -2.97 11.95 22.04
N LYS A 144 -3.62 11.65 20.91
CA LYS A 144 -5.02 12.07 20.66
C LYS A 144 -6.00 11.45 21.64
N LYS A 145 -5.80 10.19 22.05
CA LYS A 145 -6.60 9.53 23.09
C LYS A 145 -6.51 10.25 24.43
N GLN A 146 -5.31 10.65 24.85
CA GLN A 146 -5.11 11.40 26.08
C GLN A 146 -5.82 12.75 26.02
N MET A 147 -5.69 13.48 24.90
CA MET A 147 -6.40 14.76 24.73
C MET A 147 -7.92 14.60 24.79
N ALA A 148 -8.48 13.57 24.15
CA ALA A 148 -9.92 13.30 24.19
C ALA A 148 -10.42 13.00 25.61
N ASN A 149 -9.64 12.26 26.41
CA ASN A 149 -9.98 11.96 27.80
C ASN A 149 -9.86 13.17 28.74
N LEU A 150 -9.06 14.19 28.40
CA LEU A 150 -8.93 15.42 29.18
C LEU A 150 -10.05 16.43 28.91
N LEU A 151 -10.85 16.23 27.85
CA LEU A 151 -11.95 17.10 27.45
C LEU A 151 -13.32 16.60 27.92
N LEU A 152 -13.38 15.44 28.59
CA LEU A 152 -14.57 14.81 29.18
C LEU A 152 -14.51 14.88 30.70
#